data_AF-A0A4Y2E905-F1
#
_entry.id   AF-A0A4Y2E905-F1
#
_cell.length_a   1.000
_cell.length_b   1.000
_cell.length_c   1.000
_cell.angle_alpha   90.00
_cell.angle_beta   90.00
_cell.angle_gamma   90.00
#
_symmetry.space_group_name_H-M   'P 1'
#
loop_
_entity.id
_entity.type
_entity.pdbx_description
1 polymer ?
#
loop_
_entity_poly.entity_id
_entity_poly.type
_entity_poly.pdbx_seq_one_letter_code
_entity_poly.pdbx_strand_id
1 'polypeptide(L)'
;MKELLQEFQNLFSTSDSDVGRCNMTQHRINTSNHPPIKQYPRRLPLAKKEEAERLVKEMVDNGIIEESSGPWASNIVLVKKKDGSTRFCVDYRKINEITIKDSYPLPRIDDTLDALNGSQWFSTLDLKSGYWQVTTQPEDKEKTAFTTGQGFWQFKVMPFGLCNAPATFERLMETVLRGLMSEACLVYLDDIIIVGRTFQEHLNNIRQVFQRLQKANLKLSPKKFRFFRKEVSYLGHIISVDGMKTDPEKTKAVVDWPRPETVHDLRCFLGLCTYYRHFVRNFSAIARPLHKLTEARSNFNWTEECEKSFNSLKQALITSPILTYPRTDKEFILDTDGSNEGIGAVLSKKIGNEECVIAYFSKSLGKPERNY
;
A
#
# COMPACT_ATOMS: atom_id res chain seq x y z
N MET A 1 6.24 8.41 -27.54
CA MET A 1 6.23 8.88 -26.13
C MET A 1 6.04 10.39 -26.04
N LYS A 2 6.90 11.23 -26.65
CA LYS A 2 6.75 12.70 -26.58
C LYS A 2 5.36 13.18 -27.00
N GLU A 3 4.85 12.68 -28.13
CA GLU A 3 3.50 12.97 -28.62
C GLU A 3 2.42 12.60 -27.60
N LEU A 4 2.50 11.41 -27.00
CA LEU A 4 1.55 10.97 -25.96
C LEU A 4 1.60 11.88 -24.72
N LEU A 5 2.78 12.27 -24.26
CA LEU A 5 2.92 13.15 -23.11
C LEU A 5 2.41 14.57 -23.42
N GLN A 6 2.57 15.04 -24.65
CA GLN A 6 2.01 16.31 -25.12
C GLN A 6 0.49 16.24 -25.23
N GLU A 7 -0.05 15.15 -25.78
CA GLU A 7 -1.49 14.86 -25.88
C GLU A 7 -2.16 14.92 -24.50
N PHE A 8 -1.49 14.36 -23.47
CA PHE A 8 -2.00 14.30 -22.10
C PHE A 8 -1.29 15.27 -21.14
N GLN A 9 -0.72 16.38 -21.62
CA GLN A 9 0.04 17.30 -20.76
C GLN A 9 -0.73 17.79 -19.52
N ASN A 10 -2.04 18.01 -19.68
CA ASN A 10 -2.92 18.48 -18.61
C ASN A 10 -3.18 17.42 -17.52
N LEU A 11 -2.87 16.15 -17.78
CA LEU A 11 -2.98 15.07 -16.79
C LEU A 11 -1.86 15.15 -15.74
N PHE A 12 -0.71 15.70 -16.12
CA PHE A 12 0.46 15.76 -15.26
C PHE A 12 0.41 17.00 -14.38
N SER A 13 0.64 16.79 -13.09
CA SER A 13 0.73 17.85 -12.10
C SER A 13 1.99 18.69 -12.33
N THR A 14 1.82 20.00 -12.49
CA THR A 14 2.89 20.98 -12.76
C THR A 14 3.50 21.57 -11.49
N SER A 15 2.82 21.46 -10.36
CA SER A 15 3.23 22.00 -9.06
C SER A 15 2.70 21.14 -7.90
N ASP A 16 3.06 21.44 -6.66
CA ASP A 16 2.44 20.78 -5.51
C ASP A 16 0.96 21.16 -5.31
N SER A 17 0.56 22.31 -5.87
CA SER A 17 -0.81 22.85 -5.84
C SER A 17 -1.72 22.36 -6.97
N ASP A 18 -1.15 21.89 -8.09
CA ASP A 18 -1.91 21.37 -9.24
C ASP A 18 -2.42 19.96 -8.96
N VAL A 19 -3.47 19.89 -8.15
CA VAL A 19 -4.19 18.66 -7.81
C VAL A 19 -5.55 18.63 -8.48
N GLY A 20 -5.93 17.45 -8.95
CA GLY A 20 -7.23 17.20 -9.54
C GLY A 20 -8.36 17.30 -8.51
N ARG A 21 -9.60 17.33 -8.99
CA ARG A 21 -10.82 17.25 -8.17
C ARG A 21 -11.79 16.28 -8.82
N CYS A 22 -11.89 15.08 -8.26
CA CYS A 22 -12.79 14.05 -8.70
C CYS A 22 -14.02 14.00 -7.79
N ASN A 23 -15.20 14.07 -8.39
CA ASN A 23 -16.50 13.99 -7.70
C ASN A 23 -17.25 12.68 -7.99
N MET A 24 -16.64 11.73 -8.70
CA MET A 24 -17.28 10.44 -9.03
C MET A 24 -17.52 9.58 -7.78
N THR A 25 -16.74 9.80 -6.73
CA THR A 25 -16.94 9.21 -5.40
C THR A 25 -16.56 10.27 -4.38
N GLN A 26 -17.35 10.38 -3.32
CA GLN A 26 -17.08 11.31 -2.22
C GLN A 26 -16.77 10.52 -0.95
N HIS A 27 -15.81 11.00 -0.18
CA HIS A 27 -15.47 10.41 1.10
C HIS A 27 -16.54 10.71 2.15
N ARG A 28 -16.95 9.68 2.89
CA ARG A 28 -17.94 9.75 3.96
C ARG A 28 -17.33 9.35 5.30
N ILE A 29 -17.75 10.04 6.35
CA ILE A 29 -17.32 9.80 7.73
C ILE A 29 -18.57 9.47 8.55
N ASN A 30 -19.02 8.22 8.46
CA ASN A 30 -20.22 7.77 9.17
C ASN A 30 -19.90 7.50 10.65
N THR A 31 -20.29 8.43 11.51
CA THR A 31 -20.16 8.35 12.97
C THR A 31 -21.47 7.93 13.65
N SER A 32 -22.48 7.48 12.88
CA SER A 32 -23.84 7.28 13.36
C SER A 32 -24.35 8.53 14.10
N ASN A 33 -25.01 8.34 15.25
CA ASN A 33 -25.54 9.41 16.10
C ASN A 33 -24.54 9.89 17.17
N HIS A 34 -23.23 9.62 17.01
CA HIS A 34 -22.24 10.01 18.01
C HIS A 34 -22.10 11.54 18.08
N PRO A 35 -22.09 12.16 19.28
CA PRO A 35 -21.92 13.60 19.42
C PRO A 35 -20.53 14.07 18.95
N PRO A 36 -20.36 15.35 18.59
CA PRO A 36 -19.08 15.89 18.15
C PRO A 36 -17.95 15.69 19.17
N ILE A 37 -16.78 15.26 18.68
CA ILE A 37 -15.57 15.17 19.50
C ILE A 37 -14.76 16.46 19.37
N LYS A 38 -14.57 17.15 20.49
CA LYS A 38 -13.67 18.30 20.60
C LYS A 38 -12.42 17.92 21.37
N GLN A 39 -11.30 17.73 20.67
CA GLN A 39 -10.02 17.54 21.33
C GLN A 39 -9.52 18.87 21.92
N TYR A 40 -8.98 18.83 23.14
CA TYR A 40 -8.32 20.00 23.70
C TYR A 40 -7.09 20.36 22.84
N PRO A 41 -6.93 21.63 22.42
CA PRO A 41 -5.81 22.05 21.58
C PRO A 41 -4.47 21.81 22.25
N ARG A 42 -3.57 21.10 21.55
CA ARG A 42 -2.19 20.92 22.00
C ARG A 42 -1.37 22.16 21.64
N ARG A 43 -0.50 22.61 22.55
CA ARG A 43 0.46 23.67 22.24
C ARG A 43 1.45 23.18 21.19
N LEU A 44 1.49 23.87 20.05
CA LEU A 44 2.56 23.67 19.06
C LEU A 44 3.87 24.27 19.59
N PRO A 45 5.00 23.52 19.52
CA PRO A 45 6.31 24.09 19.80
C PRO A 45 6.56 25.33 18.95
N LEU A 46 7.19 26.36 19.52
CA LEU A 46 7.43 27.64 18.82
C LEU A 46 8.13 27.44 17.47
N ALA A 47 9.13 26.57 17.42
CA ALA A 47 9.88 26.22 16.21
C ALA A 47 9.03 25.59 15.09
N LYS A 48 7.79 25.17 15.38
CA LYS A 48 6.88 24.53 14.42
C LYS A 48 5.71 25.43 14.01
N LYS A 49 5.54 26.59 14.63
CA LYS A 49 4.39 27.48 14.38
C LYS A 49 4.41 28.07 12.98
N GLU A 50 5.52 28.71 12.62
CA GLU A 50 5.70 29.33 11.30
C GLU A 50 5.49 28.32 10.16
N GLU A 51 6.06 27.12 10.30
CA GLU A 51 5.87 26.06 9.33
C GLU A 51 4.43 25.54 9.26
N ALA A 52 3.72 25.48 10.40
CA ALA A 52 2.30 25.11 10.41
C ALA A 52 1.44 26.15 9.68
N GLU A 53 1.70 27.44 9.94
CA GLU A 53 1.00 28.56 9.30
C GLU A 53 1.26 28.61 7.80
N ARG A 54 2.52 28.40 7.38
CA ARG A 54 2.88 28.30 5.97
C ARG A 54 2.11 27.17 5.26
N LEU A 55 2.05 25.99 5.86
CA LEU A 55 1.33 24.83 5.30
C LEU A 55 -0.19 25.03 5.28
N VAL A 56 -0.76 25.66 6.31
CA VAL A 56 -2.19 26.01 6.34
C VAL A 56 -2.50 27.01 5.23
N LYS A 57 -1.71 28.08 5.08
CA LYS A 57 -1.88 29.05 4.01
C LYS A 57 -1.83 28.40 2.63
N GLU A 58 -0.83 27.54 2.40
CA GLU A 58 -0.71 26.77 1.15
C GLU A 58 -1.95 25.90 0.89
N MET A 59 -2.49 25.24 1.92
CA MET A 59 -3.72 24.44 1.78
C MET A 59 -4.96 25.31 1.51
N VAL A 60 -5.05 26.51 2.08
CA VAL A 60 -6.13 27.47 1.82
C VAL A 60 -6.05 27.98 0.37
N ASP A 61 -4.88 28.46 -0.04
CA ASP A 61 -4.65 29.01 -1.39
C ASP A 61 -4.94 27.96 -2.47
N ASN A 62 -4.67 26.69 -2.18
CA ASN A 62 -4.94 25.55 -3.07
C ASN A 62 -6.36 24.97 -2.94
N GLY A 63 -7.22 25.58 -2.12
CA GLY A 63 -8.60 25.16 -1.89
C GLY A 63 -8.75 23.74 -1.32
N ILE A 64 -7.74 23.26 -0.59
CA ILE A 64 -7.72 21.95 0.11
C ILE A 64 -8.55 22.04 1.39
N ILE A 65 -8.45 23.18 2.07
CA ILE A 65 -9.18 23.48 3.31
C ILE A 65 -9.95 24.79 3.20
N GLU A 66 -10.91 24.97 4.08
CA GLU A 66 -11.69 26.20 4.29
C GLU A 66 -11.90 26.46 5.77
N GLU A 67 -12.28 27.67 6.15
CA GLU A 67 -12.63 27.98 7.54
C GLU A 67 -13.77 27.07 8.01
N SER A 68 -13.67 26.59 9.24
CA SER A 68 -14.72 25.78 9.86
C SER A 68 -15.44 26.60 10.93
N SER A 69 -16.73 26.32 11.09
CA SER A 69 -17.54 26.72 12.25
C SER A 69 -18.17 25.50 12.93
N GLY A 70 -17.72 24.30 12.56
CA GLY A 70 -18.28 23.03 13.02
C GLY A 70 -17.93 22.69 14.47
N PRO A 71 -18.68 21.78 15.10
CA PRO A 71 -18.51 21.43 16.51
C PRO A 71 -17.37 20.43 16.79
N TRP A 72 -16.76 19.86 15.75
CA TRP A 72 -15.69 18.86 15.85
C TRP A 72 -14.32 19.52 15.90
N ALA A 73 -13.35 18.96 16.63
CA ALA A 73 -11.99 19.49 16.58
C ALA A 73 -10.96 18.39 16.80
N SER A 74 -10.02 18.27 15.85
CA SER A 74 -8.85 17.40 15.95
C SER A 74 -7.55 18.19 16.06
N ASN A 75 -6.56 17.63 16.76
CA ASN A 75 -5.23 18.22 16.86
C ASN A 75 -4.39 17.92 15.62
N ILE A 76 -3.42 18.80 15.32
CA ILE A 76 -2.43 18.57 14.27
C ILE A 76 -1.13 17.97 14.83
N VAL A 77 -0.40 17.27 13.98
CA VAL A 77 0.92 16.70 14.24
C VAL A 77 1.81 16.97 13.04
N LEU A 78 2.94 17.65 13.25
CA LEU A 78 3.93 17.90 12.21
C LEU A 78 5.10 16.92 12.33
N VAL A 79 5.31 16.14 11.28
CA VAL A 79 6.36 15.10 11.19
C VAL A 79 7.34 15.45 10.08
N LYS A 80 8.65 15.25 10.30
CA LYS A 80 9.65 15.44 9.25
C LYS A 80 9.69 14.22 8.35
N LYS A 81 9.66 14.44 7.04
CA LYS A 81 9.91 13.42 6.02
C LYS A 81 11.43 13.18 5.91
N LYS A 82 11.80 12.07 5.27
CA LYS A 82 13.21 11.72 4.99
C LYS A 82 13.92 12.79 4.15
N ASP A 83 13.19 13.49 3.29
CA ASP A 83 13.70 14.58 2.46
C ASP A 83 13.81 15.93 3.21
N GLY A 84 13.55 15.96 4.52
CA GLY A 84 13.60 17.18 5.35
C GLY A 84 12.32 18.04 5.31
N SER A 85 11.42 17.80 4.35
CA SER A 85 10.13 18.50 4.27
C SER A 85 9.20 18.10 5.42
N THR A 86 8.23 18.95 5.74
CA THR A 86 7.29 18.71 6.84
C THR A 86 6.00 18.06 6.29
N ARG A 87 5.52 17.02 6.96
CA ARG A 87 4.22 16.40 6.72
C ARG A 87 3.21 16.94 7.73
N PHE A 88 2.17 17.58 7.21
CA PHE A 88 1.03 18.02 7.99
C PHE A 88 0.08 16.84 8.21
N CYS A 89 -0.04 16.37 9.45
CA CYS A 89 -0.95 15.29 9.81
C CYS A 89 -2.02 15.81 10.78
N VAL A 90 -3.23 15.26 10.69
CA VAL A 90 -4.30 15.50 11.68
C VAL A 90 -4.53 14.22 12.48
N ASP A 91 -4.62 14.33 13.79
CA ASP A 91 -4.80 13.23 14.73
C ASP A 91 -6.25 12.78 14.80
N TYR A 92 -6.68 12.06 13.75
CA TYR A 92 -8.04 11.53 13.62
C TYR A 92 -8.29 10.24 14.42
N ARG A 93 -7.40 9.81 15.31
CA ARG A 93 -7.57 8.54 16.05
C ARG A 93 -8.92 8.43 16.74
N LYS A 94 -9.35 9.48 17.45
CA LYS A 94 -10.66 9.52 18.12
C LYS A 94 -11.85 9.46 17.16
N ILE A 95 -11.72 10.11 15.99
CA ILE A 95 -12.77 10.07 14.96
C ILE A 95 -12.82 8.68 14.34
N ASN A 96 -11.67 8.10 14.07
CA ASN A 96 -11.56 6.74 13.54
C ASN A 96 -12.15 5.71 14.51
N GLU A 97 -12.01 5.87 15.82
CA GLU A 97 -12.58 4.94 16.81
C GLU A 97 -14.12 4.85 16.73
N ILE A 98 -14.80 5.97 16.44
CA ILE A 98 -16.27 6.03 16.37
C ILE A 98 -16.82 5.89 14.95
N THR A 99 -15.96 6.01 13.94
CA THR A 99 -16.37 5.88 12.54
C THR A 99 -16.65 4.42 12.22
N ILE A 100 -17.83 4.14 11.68
CA ILE A 100 -18.22 2.81 11.20
C ILE A 100 -17.21 2.38 10.14
N LYS A 101 -16.53 1.26 10.38
CA LYS A 101 -15.47 0.76 9.50
C LYS A 101 -16.06 0.28 8.20
N ASP A 102 -15.51 0.78 7.11
CA ASP A 102 -15.82 0.30 5.79
C ASP A 102 -15.11 -1.04 5.57
N SER A 103 -15.89 -2.10 5.31
CA SER A 103 -15.38 -3.44 5.04
C SER A 103 -15.13 -3.67 3.55
N TYR A 104 -15.03 -2.60 2.76
CA TYR A 104 -14.66 -2.70 1.35
C TYR A 104 -13.38 -3.54 1.20
N PRO A 105 -13.44 -4.65 0.44
CA PRO A 105 -12.30 -5.54 0.29
C PRO A 105 -11.26 -4.82 -0.57
N LEU A 106 -10.06 -4.63 -0.02
CA LEU A 106 -8.92 -4.27 -0.85
C LEU A 106 -8.48 -5.51 -1.64
N PRO A 107 -8.08 -5.36 -2.91
CA PRO A 107 -7.53 -6.46 -3.68
C PRO A 107 -6.38 -7.11 -2.93
N ARG A 108 -6.31 -8.44 -2.96
CA ARG A 108 -5.11 -9.11 -2.46
C ARG A 108 -3.97 -8.80 -3.42
N ILE A 109 -2.82 -8.49 -2.84
CA ILE A 109 -1.61 -8.17 -3.61
C ILE A 109 -1.24 -9.37 -4.48
N ASP A 110 -1.30 -10.59 -3.94
CA ASP A 110 -1.01 -11.83 -4.69
C ASP A 110 -1.94 -11.99 -5.91
N ASP A 111 -3.26 -11.86 -5.74
CA ASP A 111 -4.23 -11.94 -6.84
C ASP A 111 -3.99 -10.87 -7.91
N THR A 112 -3.61 -9.66 -7.47
CA THR A 112 -3.26 -8.54 -8.35
C THR A 112 -2.02 -8.88 -9.17
N LEU A 113 -1.01 -9.44 -8.52
CA LEU A 113 0.26 -9.78 -9.12
C LEU A 113 0.17 -10.96 -10.10
N ASP A 114 -0.66 -11.95 -9.83
CA ASP A 114 -0.87 -13.09 -10.73
C ASP A 114 -1.46 -12.68 -12.09
N ALA A 115 -2.25 -11.59 -12.11
CA ALA A 115 -2.83 -11.03 -13.33
C ALA A 115 -1.78 -10.40 -14.28
N LEU A 116 -0.52 -10.22 -13.84
CA LEU A 116 0.57 -9.70 -14.66
C LEU A 116 1.09 -10.70 -15.71
N ASN A 117 0.63 -11.96 -15.63
CA ASN A 117 1.05 -13.04 -16.49
C ASN A 117 1.04 -12.70 -18.00
N GLY A 118 2.12 -13.04 -18.69
CA GLY A 118 2.27 -12.86 -20.15
C GLY A 118 2.59 -11.43 -20.59
N SER A 119 2.64 -10.48 -19.65
CA SER A 119 3.03 -9.10 -19.93
C SER A 119 4.54 -8.99 -20.17
N GLN A 120 4.93 -8.17 -21.15
CA GLN A 120 6.33 -7.92 -21.46
C GLN A 120 6.75 -6.47 -21.25
N TRP A 121 5.80 -5.57 -21.04
CA TRP A 121 6.03 -4.15 -20.87
C TRP A 121 5.22 -3.64 -19.69
N PHE A 122 5.89 -2.88 -18.84
CA PHE A 122 5.34 -2.36 -17.60
C PHE A 122 5.56 -0.85 -17.53
N SER A 123 4.54 -0.14 -17.07
CA SER A 123 4.64 1.27 -16.71
C SER A 123 3.93 1.52 -15.39
N THR A 124 4.59 2.19 -14.44
CA THR A 124 4.01 2.50 -13.14
C THR A 124 3.60 3.97 -13.07
N LEU A 125 2.44 4.23 -12.47
CA LEU A 125 1.90 5.56 -12.22
C LEU A 125 1.63 5.80 -10.74
N ASP A 126 1.95 7.02 -10.28
CA ASP A 126 1.65 7.56 -8.94
C ASP A 126 0.75 8.78 -9.09
N LEU A 127 -0.36 8.81 -8.35
CA LEU A 127 -1.26 9.96 -8.29
C LEU A 127 -0.69 11.08 -7.41
N LYS A 128 -0.87 12.33 -7.85
CA LYS A 128 -0.45 13.50 -7.08
C LYS A 128 -1.31 13.67 -5.84
N SER A 129 -0.78 13.35 -4.65
CA SER A 129 -1.52 13.50 -3.39
C SER A 129 -2.92 12.89 -3.49
N GLY A 130 -3.03 11.63 -3.94
CA GLY A 130 -4.27 11.02 -4.44
C GLY A 130 -5.51 11.29 -3.59
N TYR A 131 -5.39 11.17 -2.26
CA TYR A 131 -6.51 11.44 -1.35
C TYR A 131 -7.06 12.86 -1.43
N TRP A 132 -6.21 13.88 -1.59
CA TRP A 132 -6.65 15.26 -1.75
C TRP A 132 -7.40 15.50 -3.06
N GLN A 133 -7.37 14.57 -4.01
CA GLN A 133 -8.14 14.70 -5.24
C GLN A 133 -9.58 14.21 -5.10
N VAL A 134 -9.91 13.50 -4.02
CA VAL A 134 -11.26 13.00 -3.72
C VAL A 134 -11.98 14.03 -2.85
N THR A 135 -13.19 14.43 -3.20
CA THR A 135 -13.94 15.38 -2.38
C THR A 135 -14.54 14.72 -1.14
N THR A 136 -14.58 15.46 -0.03
CA THR A 136 -15.31 15.04 1.17
C THR A 136 -16.78 15.41 0.99
N GLN A 137 -17.68 14.52 1.39
CA GLN A 137 -19.10 14.79 1.37
C GLN A 137 -19.40 16.07 2.20
N PRO A 138 -20.21 17.03 1.70
CA PRO A 138 -20.41 18.33 2.36
C PRO A 138 -20.81 18.23 3.83
N GLU A 139 -21.68 17.28 4.17
CA GLU A 139 -22.18 17.07 5.54
C GLU A 139 -21.12 16.50 6.49
N ASP A 140 -20.05 15.90 5.95
CA ASP A 140 -18.98 15.28 6.72
C ASP A 140 -17.73 16.16 6.83
N LYS A 141 -17.68 17.31 6.14
CA LYS A 141 -16.53 18.22 6.19
C LYS A 141 -16.21 18.67 7.60
N GLU A 142 -17.21 19.01 8.40
CA GLU A 142 -17.01 19.45 9.78
C GLU A 142 -16.28 18.41 10.62
N LYS A 143 -16.46 17.11 10.37
CA LYS A 143 -15.76 16.02 11.08
C LYS A 143 -14.25 16.01 10.78
N THR A 144 -13.82 16.65 9.70
CA THR A 144 -12.39 16.83 9.39
C THR A 144 -11.78 18.07 10.04
N ALA A 145 -12.53 18.79 10.86
CA ALA A 145 -12.08 20.05 11.41
C ALA A 145 -10.88 19.88 12.35
N PHE A 146 -9.93 20.81 12.24
CA PHE A 146 -8.70 20.85 13.01
C PHE A 146 -8.31 22.26 13.41
N THR A 147 -7.44 22.38 14.40
CA THR A 147 -6.90 23.67 14.85
C THR A 147 -5.38 23.66 14.96
N THR A 148 -4.78 24.80 14.65
CA THR A 148 -3.36 25.09 14.89
C THR A 148 -3.15 26.08 16.05
N GLY A 149 -4.22 26.44 16.76
CA GLY A 149 -4.23 27.46 17.82
C GLY A 149 -4.39 28.91 17.31
N GLN A 150 -4.14 29.17 16.02
CA GLN A 150 -4.34 30.49 15.39
C GLN A 150 -5.53 30.53 14.42
N GLY A 151 -6.22 29.40 14.24
CA GLY A 151 -7.35 29.28 13.33
C GLY A 151 -8.03 27.93 13.48
N PHE A 152 -9.16 27.80 12.79
CA PHE A 152 -10.00 26.62 12.82
C PHE A 152 -10.49 26.33 11.40
N TRP A 153 -10.12 25.15 10.90
CA TRP A 153 -10.18 24.82 9.48
C TRP A 153 -10.77 23.43 9.30
N GLN A 154 -11.38 23.18 8.16
CA GLN A 154 -11.88 21.86 7.75
C GLN A 154 -11.44 21.55 6.32
N PHE A 155 -11.33 20.26 5.98
CA PHE A 155 -10.97 19.84 4.65
C PHE A 155 -12.17 19.81 3.70
N LYS A 156 -11.96 20.32 2.49
CA LYS A 156 -12.90 20.19 1.35
C LYS A 156 -12.75 18.86 0.63
N VAL A 157 -11.59 18.22 0.81
CA VAL A 157 -11.18 16.97 0.18
C VAL A 157 -10.78 15.95 1.22
N MET A 158 -10.64 14.69 0.84
CA MET A 158 -10.37 13.60 1.76
C MET A 158 -8.97 13.76 2.37
N PRO A 159 -8.84 14.04 3.68
CA PRO A 159 -7.54 14.17 4.31
C PRO A 159 -6.91 12.80 4.61
N PHE A 160 -5.59 12.80 4.73
CA PHE A 160 -4.87 11.63 5.24
C PHE A 160 -5.21 11.37 6.72
N GLY A 161 -5.16 10.09 7.11
CA GLY A 161 -5.34 9.66 8.50
C GLY A 161 -6.74 9.19 8.87
N LEU A 162 -7.73 9.34 7.99
CA LEU A 162 -9.07 8.76 8.17
C LEU A 162 -9.07 7.26 7.87
N CYS A 163 -9.77 6.46 8.68
CA CYS A 163 -9.69 4.99 8.57
C CYS A 163 -10.30 4.41 7.30
N ASN A 164 -11.31 5.07 6.72
CA ASN A 164 -11.99 4.59 5.51
C ASN A 164 -11.47 5.27 4.23
N ALA A 165 -10.42 6.11 4.32
CA ALA A 165 -9.85 6.78 3.15
C ALA A 165 -9.30 5.79 2.11
N PRO A 166 -8.56 4.72 2.47
CA PRO A 166 -8.11 3.72 1.50
C PRO A 166 -9.27 3.04 0.77
N ALA A 167 -10.31 2.62 1.50
CA ALA A 167 -11.51 1.98 0.94
C ALA A 167 -12.26 2.90 -0.03
N THR A 168 -12.38 4.19 0.30
CA THR A 168 -13.00 5.18 -0.60
C THR A 168 -12.17 5.36 -1.87
N PHE A 169 -10.85 5.43 -1.72
CA PHE A 169 -9.94 5.63 -2.84
C PHE A 169 -9.92 4.44 -3.79
N GLU A 170 -9.87 3.22 -3.25
CA GLU A 170 -9.92 1.99 -4.05
C GLU A 170 -11.19 1.94 -4.90
N ARG A 171 -12.34 2.18 -4.28
CA ARG A 171 -13.64 2.19 -4.97
C ARG A 171 -13.73 3.24 -6.07
N LEU A 172 -13.11 4.41 -5.85
CA LEU A 172 -12.99 5.44 -6.87
C LEU A 172 -12.16 4.93 -8.06
N MET A 173 -10.97 4.39 -7.79
CA MET A 173 -10.09 3.90 -8.83
C MET A 173 -10.71 2.76 -9.64
N GLU A 174 -11.41 1.84 -8.97
CA GLU A 174 -12.17 0.78 -9.62
C GLU A 174 -13.27 1.33 -10.53
N THR A 175 -13.92 2.41 -10.11
CA THR A 175 -14.96 3.06 -10.90
C THR A 175 -14.37 3.80 -12.11
N VAL A 176 -13.24 4.50 -11.93
CA VAL A 176 -12.56 5.25 -13.00
C VAL A 176 -11.99 4.32 -14.07
N LEU A 177 -11.39 3.20 -13.66
CA LEU A 177 -10.69 2.26 -14.54
C LEU A 177 -11.51 1.00 -14.85
N ARG A 178 -12.81 1.03 -14.56
CA ARG A 178 -13.73 -0.07 -14.88
C ARG A 178 -13.58 -0.53 -16.33
N GLY A 179 -13.46 -1.84 -16.50
CA GLY A 179 -13.26 -2.48 -17.81
C GLY A 179 -11.82 -2.47 -18.34
N LEU A 180 -10.89 -1.79 -17.66
CA LEU A 180 -9.45 -1.86 -17.96
C LEU A 180 -8.68 -2.70 -16.93
N MET A 181 -9.21 -2.76 -15.70
CA MET A 181 -8.69 -3.60 -14.63
C MET A 181 -8.78 -5.07 -15.05
N SER A 182 -7.66 -5.80 -14.97
CA SER A 182 -7.42 -7.19 -15.42
C SER A 182 -6.84 -7.38 -16.83
N GLU A 183 -6.96 -6.41 -17.74
CA GLU A 183 -6.42 -6.53 -19.10
C GLU A 183 -5.29 -5.54 -19.39
N ALA A 184 -5.52 -4.27 -19.04
CA ALA A 184 -4.63 -3.16 -19.41
C ALA A 184 -3.84 -2.63 -18.21
N CYS A 185 -4.42 -2.69 -17.02
CA CYS A 185 -3.78 -2.20 -15.81
C CYS A 185 -4.27 -2.93 -14.56
N LEU A 186 -3.52 -2.75 -13.48
CA LEU A 186 -3.88 -3.11 -12.13
C LEU A 186 -3.73 -1.89 -11.24
N VAL A 187 -4.58 -1.82 -10.22
CA VAL A 187 -4.54 -0.74 -9.24
C VAL A 187 -4.53 -1.34 -7.85
N TYR A 188 -3.76 -0.69 -6.99
CA TYR A 188 -3.82 -0.86 -5.56
C TYR A 188 -3.66 0.52 -4.94
N LEU A 189 -4.75 1.08 -4.43
CA LEU A 189 -4.81 2.45 -3.93
C LEU A 189 -4.25 3.46 -4.95
N ASP A 190 -3.23 4.22 -4.56
CA ASP A 190 -2.60 5.27 -5.38
C ASP A 190 -1.62 4.72 -6.44
N ASP A 191 -1.27 3.43 -6.37
CA ASP A 191 -0.25 2.80 -7.21
C ASP A 191 -0.92 2.05 -8.38
N ILE A 192 -0.71 2.55 -9.60
CA ILE A 192 -1.23 1.93 -10.83
C ILE A 192 -0.07 1.30 -11.60
N ILE A 193 -0.22 0.06 -12.03
CA ILE A 193 0.68 -0.57 -13.00
C ILE A 193 -0.10 -0.84 -14.29
N ILE A 194 0.43 -0.35 -15.41
CA ILE A 194 -0.07 -0.60 -16.74
C ILE A 194 0.78 -1.69 -17.36
N VAL A 195 0.15 -2.61 -18.07
CA VAL A 195 0.82 -3.76 -18.67
C VAL A 195 0.52 -3.88 -20.16
N GLY A 196 1.27 -4.74 -20.85
CA GLY A 196 1.01 -5.11 -22.24
C GLY A 196 1.97 -6.18 -22.74
N ARG A 197 1.50 -7.05 -23.63
CA ARG A 197 2.29 -8.16 -24.20
C ARG A 197 3.21 -7.67 -25.30
N THR A 198 2.74 -6.70 -26.09
CA THR A 198 3.55 -6.00 -27.11
C THR A 198 3.72 -4.54 -26.76
N PHE A 199 4.70 -3.88 -27.41
CA PHE A 199 4.89 -2.44 -27.22
C PHE A 199 3.66 -1.63 -27.67
N GLN A 200 3.04 -2.02 -28.79
CA GLN A 200 1.89 -1.33 -29.36
C GLN A 200 0.64 -1.47 -28.48
N GLU A 201 0.38 -2.67 -27.98
CA GLU A 201 -0.67 -2.93 -27.01
C GLU A 201 -0.46 -2.12 -25.73
N HIS A 202 0.77 -2.13 -25.20
CA HIS A 202 1.09 -1.36 -24.00
C HIS A 202 0.90 0.15 -24.19
N LEU A 203 1.31 0.68 -25.35
CA LEU A 203 1.09 2.09 -25.70
C LEU A 203 -0.41 2.44 -25.76
N ASN A 204 -1.22 1.55 -26.34
CA ASN A 204 -2.67 1.70 -26.37
C ASN A 204 -3.29 1.65 -24.97
N ASN A 205 -2.83 0.74 -24.12
CA ASN A 205 -3.26 0.62 -22.73
C ASN A 205 -2.95 1.89 -21.93
N ILE A 206 -1.75 2.47 -22.10
CA ILE A 206 -1.41 3.75 -21.47
C ILE A 206 -2.37 4.86 -21.91
N ARG A 207 -2.65 4.96 -23.22
CA ARG A 207 -3.58 5.98 -23.72
C ARG A 207 -4.97 5.83 -23.11
N GLN A 208 -5.50 4.60 -23.06
CA GLN A 208 -6.83 4.35 -22.46
C GLN A 208 -6.88 4.73 -20.97
N VAL A 209 -5.85 4.36 -20.21
CA VAL A 209 -5.76 4.71 -18.78
C VAL A 209 -5.66 6.23 -18.60
N PHE A 210 -4.83 6.92 -19.39
CA PHE A 210 -4.71 8.38 -19.35
C PHE A 210 -6.02 9.08 -19.67
N GLN A 211 -6.77 8.61 -20.67
CA GLN A 211 -8.09 9.15 -20.99
C GLN A 211 -9.08 9.00 -19.82
N ARG A 212 -9.08 7.85 -19.13
CA ARG A 212 -9.94 7.62 -17.96
C ARG A 212 -9.59 8.55 -16.80
N LEU A 213 -8.30 8.66 -16.46
CA LEU A 213 -7.83 9.53 -15.39
C LEU A 213 -8.12 11.01 -15.69
N GLN A 214 -7.89 11.44 -16.94
CA GLN A 214 -8.17 12.81 -17.36
C GLN A 214 -9.67 13.13 -17.29
N LYS A 215 -10.53 12.21 -17.74
CA LYS A 215 -12.00 12.36 -17.64
C LYS A 215 -12.48 12.45 -16.19
N ALA A 216 -11.84 11.71 -15.29
CA ALA A 216 -12.10 11.76 -13.86
C ALA A 216 -11.51 13.01 -13.18
N ASN A 217 -10.80 13.86 -13.92
CA ASN A 217 -10.07 15.02 -13.40
C ASN A 217 -9.08 14.64 -12.29
N LEU A 218 -8.40 13.49 -12.45
CA LEU A 218 -7.29 13.07 -11.60
C LEU A 218 -5.96 13.53 -12.20
N LYS A 219 -5.00 13.84 -11.35
CA LYS A 219 -3.67 14.36 -11.68
C LYS A 219 -2.59 13.38 -11.25
N LEU A 220 -1.58 13.29 -12.11
CA LEU A 220 -0.48 12.36 -12.05
C LEU A 220 0.81 13.06 -11.56
N SER A 221 1.60 12.41 -10.71
CA SER A 221 2.87 12.93 -10.19
C SER A 221 4.06 12.54 -11.09
N PRO A 222 4.67 13.48 -11.84
CA PRO A 222 5.74 13.18 -12.80
C PRO A 222 7.00 12.56 -12.18
N LYS A 223 7.25 12.81 -10.89
CA LYS A 223 8.50 12.45 -10.22
C LYS A 223 8.74 10.95 -10.09
N LYS A 224 7.69 10.13 -10.12
CA LYS A 224 7.77 8.69 -9.83
C LYS A 224 7.46 7.77 -11.01
N PHE A 225 7.22 8.33 -12.20
CA PHE A 225 6.90 7.50 -13.35
C PHE A 225 8.07 6.65 -13.83
N ARG A 226 7.74 5.43 -14.22
CA ARG A 226 8.59 4.55 -14.99
C ARG A 226 7.76 4.08 -16.17
N PHE A 227 8.18 4.41 -17.39
CA PHE A 227 7.47 4.04 -18.62
C PHE A 227 8.25 3.02 -19.43
N PHE A 228 7.52 2.12 -20.11
CA PHE A 228 8.04 1.14 -21.07
C PHE A 228 9.24 0.35 -20.54
N ARG A 229 9.13 -0.17 -19.32
CA ARG A 229 10.18 -0.99 -18.71
C ARG A 229 9.89 -2.47 -18.90
N LYS A 230 10.97 -3.26 -18.92
CA LYS A 230 10.92 -4.73 -18.83
C LYS A 230 10.90 -5.23 -17.39
N GLU A 231 11.33 -4.39 -16.47
CA GLU A 231 11.37 -4.64 -15.04
C GLU A 231 10.99 -3.37 -14.26
N VAL A 232 10.10 -3.47 -13.27
CA VAL A 232 9.66 -2.35 -12.41
C VAL A 232 9.47 -2.77 -10.96
N SER A 233 9.71 -1.86 -10.01
CA SER A 233 9.25 -2.05 -8.62
C SER A 233 7.77 -1.66 -8.52
N TYR A 234 6.96 -2.55 -7.95
CA TYR A 234 5.52 -2.35 -7.72
C TYR A 234 5.11 -3.13 -6.46
N LEU A 235 4.41 -2.47 -5.54
CA LEU A 235 3.94 -3.05 -4.27
C LEU A 235 5.03 -3.80 -3.48
N GLY A 236 6.27 -3.32 -3.49
CA GLY A 236 7.37 -3.96 -2.76
C GLY A 236 7.90 -5.25 -3.38
N HIS A 237 7.54 -5.53 -4.64
CA HIS A 237 8.12 -6.59 -5.46
C HIS A 237 8.77 -5.97 -6.69
N ILE A 238 9.74 -6.67 -7.27
CA ILE A 238 10.21 -6.36 -8.61
C ILE A 238 9.51 -7.30 -9.59
N ILE A 239 8.82 -6.70 -10.53
CA ILE A 239 8.01 -7.34 -11.56
C ILE A 239 8.81 -7.33 -12.86
N SER A 240 8.98 -8.49 -13.49
CA SER A 240 9.62 -8.64 -14.78
C SER A 240 8.86 -9.60 -15.70
N VAL A 241 9.38 -9.79 -16.91
CA VAL A 241 8.87 -10.78 -17.87
C VAL A 241 9.03 -12.21 -17.35
N ASP A 242 10.11 -12.47 -16.61
CA ASP A 242 10.47 -13.80 -16.12
C ASP A 242 9.66 -14.20 -14.88
N GLY A 243 9.14 -13.21 -14.15
CA GLY A 243 8.38 -13.44 -12.94
C GLY A 243 8.52 -12.28 -11.95
N MET A 244 8.42 -12.65 -10.68
CA MET A 244 8.45 -11.73 -9.56
C MET A 244 9.60 -12.09 -8.63
N LYS A 245 10.24 -11.07 -8.07
CA LYS A 245 11.25 -11.21 -7.01
C LYS A 245 10.98 -10.22 -5.90
N THR A 246 11.51 -10.48 -4.72
CA THR A 246 11.48 -9.53 -3.61
C THR A 246 12.21 -8.24 -3.99
N ASP A 247 11.73 -7.07 -3.54
CA ASP A 247 12.44 -5.80 -3.76
C ASP A 247 13.76 -5.74 -2.96
N PRO A 248 14.93 -5.62 -3.63
CA PRO A 248 16.23 -5.55 -2.94
C PRO A 248 16.34 -4.41 -1.92
N GLU A 249 15.64 -3.29 -2.11
CA GLU A 249 15.63 -2.20 -1.14
C GLU A 249 14.89 -2.61 0.15
N LYS A 250 13.83 -3.42 0.01
CA LYS A 250 13.06 -3.94 1.14
C LYS A 250 13.79 -5.07 1.84
N THR A 251 14.42 -5.98 1.09
CA THR A 251 15.18 -7.08 1.69
C THR A 251 16.48 -6.60 2.31
N LYS A 252 17.13 -5.54 1.80
CA LYS A 252 18.28 -4.91 2.46
C LYS A 252 17.94 -4.43 3.87
N ALA A 253 16.77 -3.80 4.05
CA ALA A 253 16.30 -3.41 5.38
C ALA A 253 16.09 -4.62 6.32
N VAL A 254 15.78 -5.80 5.78
CA VAL A 254 15.71 -7.05 6.54
C VAL A 254 17.10 -7.54 6.94
N VAL A 255 18.09 -7.44 6.04
CA VAL A 255 19.50 -7.80 6.33
C VAL A 255 20.06 -6.97 7.47
N ASP A 256 19.79 -5.67 7.44
CA ASP A 256 20.27 -4.73 8.44
C ASP A 256 19.36 -4.67 9.68
N TRP A 257 18.30 -5.50 9.73
CA TRP A 257 17.34 -5.49 10.83
C TRP A 257 18.02 -5.91 12.14
N PRO A 258 17.95 -5.05 13.19
CA PRO A 258 18.58 -5.34 14.47
C PRO A 258 17.87 -6.51 15.16
N ARG A 259 18.59 -7.22 16.03
CA ARG A 259 17.98 -8.29 16.83
C ARG A 259 16.78 -7.72 17.63
N PRO A 260 15.57 -8.28 17.50
CA PRO A 260 14.41 -7.83 18.25
C PRO A 260 14.62 -7.99 19.76
N GLU A 261 14.42 -6.91 20.51
CA GLU A 261 14.54 -6.89 21.97
C GLU A 261 13.17 -7.00 22.66
N THR A 262 12.11 -6.65 21.94
CA THR A 262 10.73 -6.71 22.46
C THR A 262 9.82 -7.57 21.57
N VAL A 263 8.71 -8.02 22.14
CA VAL A 263 7.63 -8.68 21.38
C VAL A 263 7.09 -7.76 20.28
N HIS A 264 7.07 -6.45 20.50
CA HIS A 264 6.65 -5.49 19.49
C HIS A 264 7.60 -5.50 18.28
N ASP A 265 8.91 -5.42 18.52
CA ASP A 265 9.93 -5.45 17.46
C ASP A 265 9.88 -6.76 16.69
N LEU A 266 9.68 -7.88 17.40
CA LEU A 266 9.59 -9.20 16.79
C LEU A 266 8.34 -9.33 15.92
N ARG A 267 7.19 -8.79 16.35
CA ARG A 267 5.97 -8.75 15.54
C ARG A 267 6.15 -7.89 14.29
N CYS A 268 6.87 -6.77 14.38
CA CYS A 268 7.20 -5.94 13.23
C CYS A 268 8.06 -6.71 12.21
N PHE A 269 9.10 -7.41 12.67
CA PHE A 269 9.94 -8.25 11.82
C PHE A 269 9.14 -9.38 11.16
N LEU A 270 8.39 -10.16 11.95
CA LEU A 270 7.58 -11.27 11.44
C LEU A 270 6.49 -10.82 10.48
N GLY A 271 5.93 -9.62 10.67
CA GLY A 271 4.97 -9.03 9.74
C GLY A 271 5.57 -8.86 8.34
N LEU A 272 6.79 -8.32 8.25
CA LEU A 272 7.50 -8.16 6.99
C LEU A 272 7.91 -9.51 6.38
N CYS A 273 8.39 -10.46 7.20
CA CYS A 273 8.72 -11.81 6.72
C CYS A 273 7.48 -12.53 6.19
N THR A 274 6.33 -12.35 6.83
CA THR A 274 5.05 -12.93 6.41
C THR A 274 4.60 -12.37 5.07
N TYR A 275 4.85 -11.07 4.82
CA TYR A 275 4.56 -10.44 3.52
C TYR A 275 5.26 -11.16 2.35
N TYR A 276 6.49 -11.62 2.56
CA TYR A 276 7.29 -12.34 1.55
C TYR A 276 7.28 -13.87 1.71
N ARG A 277 6.36 -14.44 2.51
CA ARG A 277 6.36 -15.88 2.83
C ARG A 277 6.31 -16.79 1.59
N HIS A 278 5.69 -16.35 0.50
CA HIS A 278 5.55 -17.13 -0.74
C HIS A 278 6.87 -17.33 -1.49
N PHE A 279 7.90 -16.55 -1.13
CA PHE A 279 9.27 -16.67 -1.64
C PHE A 279 10.14 -17.59 -0.77
N VAL A 280 9.64 -18.03 0.38
CA VAL A 280 10.41 -18.78 1.38
C VAL A 280 9.87 -20.20 1.54
N ARG A 281 10.63 -21.18 1.06
CA ARG A 281 10.33 -22.60 1.29
C ARG A 281 10.25 -22.91 2.79
N ASN A 282 9.21 -23.62 3.20
CA ASN A 282 8.98 -24.03 4.60
C ASN A 282 8.97 -22.88 5.62
N PHE A 283 8.54 -21.68 5.21
CA PHE A 283 8.48 -20.48 6.05
C PHE A 283 7.95 -20.74 7.46
N SER A 284 6.81 -21.43 7.59
CA SER A 284 6.16 -21.68 8.88
C SER A 284 7.04 -22.47 9.85
N ALA A 285 7.83 -23.41 9.35
CA ALA A 285 8.76 -24.19 10.17
C ALA A 285 9.93 -23.32 10.67
N ILE A 286 10.50 -22.50 9.78
CA ILE A 286 11.60 -21.58 10.11
C ILE A 286 11.13 -20.49 11.10
N ALA A 287 9.95 -19.91 10.87
CA ALA A 287 9.42 -18.83 11.71
C ALA A 287 8.84 -19.31 13.04
N ARG A 288 8.66 -20.63 13.24
CA ARG A 288 7.98 -21.19 14.41
C ARG A 288 8.60 -20.78 15.75
N PRO A 289 9.92 -20.86 15.97
CA PRO A 289 10.52 -20.48 17.25
C PRO A 289 10.27 -19.01 17.58
N LEU A 290 10.25 -18.16 16.56
CA LEU A 290 9.94 -16.74 16.69
C LEU A 290 8.45 -16.49 16.98
N HIS A 291 7.54 -17.23 16.34
CA HIS A 291 6.10 -17.11 16.63
C HIS A 291 5.78 -17.49 18.08
N LYS A 292 6.44 -18.51 18.65
CA LYS A 292 6.29 -18.88 20.07
C LYS A 292 6.56 -17.69 21.01
N LEU A 293 7.57 -16.87 20.72
CA LEU A 293 7.88 -15.66 21.50
C LEU A 293 6.81 -14.57 21.42
N THR A 294 5.91 -14.63 20.44
CA THR A 294 4.81 -13.67 20.27
C THR A 294 3.48 -14.11 20.90
N GLU A 295 3.41 -15.35 21.39
CA GLU A 295 2.23 -15.92 22.04
C GLU A 295 1.93 -15.24 23.38
N ALA A 296 0.65 -15.21 23.76
CA ALA A 296 0.23 -14.63 25.02
C ALA A 296 0.86 -15.39 26.20
N ARG A 297 1.40 -14.66 27.18
CA ARG A 297 2.07 -15.19 28.39
C ARG A 297 3.40 -15.91 28.14
N SER A 298 4.00 -15.78 26.94
CA SER A 298 5.39 -16.20 26.75
C SER A 298 6.35 -15.25 27.46
N ASN A 299 7.32 -15.80 28.20
CA ASN A 299 8.49 -15.02 28.58
C ASN A 299 9.30 -14.78 27.31
N PHE A 300 9.70 -13.53 27.05
CA PHE A 300 10.52 -13.19 25.87
C PHE A 300 11.97 -13.66 26.11
N ASN A 301 12.19 -14.97 25.94
CA ASN A 301 13.48 -15.60 26.10
C ASN A 301 14.07 -15.95 24.74
N TRP A 302 15.01 -15.13 24.27
CA TRP A 302 15.63 -15.32 22.97
C TRP A 302 16.70 -16.42 23.01
N THR A 303 16.33 -17.61 22.53
CA THR A 303 17.20 -18.80 22.50
C THR A 303 18.10 -18.85 21.27
N GLU A 304 19.09 -19.75 21.25
CA GLU A 304 19.89 -20.02 20.05
C GLU A 304 19.03 -20.48 18.85
N GLU A 305 17.94 -21.22 19.12
CA GLU A 305 16.97 -21.62 18.09
C GLU A 305 16.28 -20.39 17.47
N CYS A 306 15.96 -19.38 18.29
CA CYS A 306 15.40 -18.11 17.81
C CYS A 306 16.42 -17.34 16.97
N GLU A 307 17.67 -17.28 17.41
CA GLU A 307 18.76 -16.63 16.67
C GLU A 307 18.98 -17.31 15.30
N LYS A 308 19.02 -18.64 15.28
CA LYS A 308 19.13 -19.41 14.03
C LYS A 308 17.94 -19.14 13.11
N SER A 309 16.72 -19.18 13.64
CA SER A 309 15.49 -18.91 12.88
C SER A 309 15.47 -17.50 12.29
N PHE A 310 15.87 -16.50 13.08
CA PHE A 310 15.98 -15.11 12.65
C PHE A 310 16.96 -14.96 11.48
N ASN A 311 18.17 -15.51 11.61
CA ASN A 311 19.18 -15.46 10.55
C ASN A 311 18.79 -16.28 9.31
N SER A 312 18.14 -17.43 9.49
CA SER A 312 17.62 -18.24 8.37
C SER A 312 16.54 -17.50 7.58
N LEU A 313 15.60 -16.80 8.24
CA LEU A 313 14.61 -15.97 7.55
C LEU A 313 15.26 -14.81 6.80
N LYS A 314 16.25 -14.14 7.40
CA LYS A 314 17.01 -13.08 6.72
C LYS A 314 17.67 -13.61 5.46
N GLN A 315 18.37 -14.74 5.54
CA GLN A 315 19.02 -15.35 4.38
C GLN A 315 18.03 -15.78 3.30
N ALA A 316 16.94 -16.44 3.66
CA ALA A 316 15.94 -16.91 2.70
C ALA A 316 15.28 -15.78 1.91
N LEU A 317 15.13 -14.59 2.51
CA LEU A 317 14.60 -13.40 1.83
C LEU A 317 15.62 -12.74 0.90
N ILE A 318 16.93 -12.95 1.11
CA ILE A 318 17.99 -12.43 0.23
C ILE A 318 18.19 -13.37 -0.96
N THR A 319 18.15 -14.67 -0.72
CA THR A 319 18.37 -15.71 -1.72
C THR A 319 17.07 -16.18 -2.37
N SER A 320 15.99 -15.41 -2.25
CA SER A 320 14.68 -15.76 -2.78
C SER A 320 14.73 -16.01 -4.29
N PRO A 321 14.15 -17.12 -4.78
CA PRO A 321 14.09 -17.36 -6.21
C PRO A 321 13.12 -16.40 -6.89
N ILE A 322 13.21 -16.32 -8.22
CA ILE A 322 12.18 -15.68 -9.04
C ILE A 322 10.97 -16.61 -9.06
N LEU A 323 9.83 -16.09 -8.62
CA LEU A 323 8.54 -16.79 -8.71
C LEU A 323 7.92 -16.50 -10.07
N THR A 324 7.60 -17.55 -10.82
CA THR A 324 6.98 -17.40 -12.14
C THR A 324 5.47 -17.25 -12.04
N TYR A 325 4.87 -16.50 -12.97
CA TYR A 325 3.42 -16.31 -12.97
C TYR A 325 2.64 -17.61 -13.20
N PRO A 326 1.46 -17.79 -12.57
CA PRO A 326 0.59 -18.92 -12.87
C PRO A 326 0.07 -18.81 -14.31
N ARG A 327 0.20 -19.89 -15.09
CA ARG A 327 -0.38 -19.98 -16.43
C ARG A 327 -1.31 -21.18 -16.52
N THR A 328 -2.58 -20.93 -16.81
CA THR A 328 -3.62 -21.97 -16.89
C THR A 328 -3.49 -22.87 -18.12
N ASP A 329 -2.62 -22.52 -19.07
CA ASP A 329 -2.33 -23.31 -20.28
C ASP A 329 -1.24 -24.38 -20.07
N LYS A 330 -0.73 -24.53 -18.84
CA LYS A 330 0.31 -25.52 -18.48
C LYS A 330 -0.11 -26.37 -17.30
N GLU A 331 0.46 -27.58 -17.24
CA GLU A 331 0.33 -28.43 -16.06
C GLU A 331 1.06 -27.82 -14.87
N PHE A 332 0.38 -27.85 -13.72
CA PHE A 332 0.95 -27.48 -12.43
C PHE A 332 1.43 -28.74 -11.72
N ILE A 333 2.60 -28.63 -11.09
CA ILE A 333 3.17 -29.64 -10.21
C ILE A 333 3.01 -29.14 -8.79
N LEU A 334 2.45 -29.98 -7.92
CA LEU A 334 2.27 -29.67 -6.51
C LEU A 334 3.00 -30.73 -5.68
N ASP A 335 4.16 -30.37 -5.18
CA ASP A 335 4.89 -31.19 -4.23
C ASP A 335 4.49 -30.84 -2.82
N THR A 336 4.03 -31.81 -2.05
CA THR A 336 3.60 -31.63 -0.66
C THR A 336 4.45 -32.46 0.27
N ASP A 337 4.81 -31.89 1.41
CA ASP A 337 5.50 -32.59 2.50
C ASP A 337 4.81 -32.29 3.84
N GLY A 338 4.76 -33.28 4.71
CA GLY A 338 4.00 -33.23 5.95
C GLY A 338 4.78 -33.83 7.10
N SER A 339 4.66 -33.20 8.25
CA SER A 339 5.18 -33.68 9.53
C SER A 339 4.08 -33.59 10.59
N ASN A 340 4.29 -34.24 11.74
CA ASN A 340 3.39 -34.14 12.90
C ASN A 340 3.19 -32.70 13.42
N GLU A 341 3.94 -31.75 12.90
CA GLU A 341 4.02 -30.39 13.40
C GLU A 341 3.58 -29.33 12.38
N GLY A 342 3.63 -29.66 11.09
CA GLY A 342 3.45 -28.69 10.01
C GLY A 342 3.42 -29.35 8.64
N ILE A 343 2.81 -28.64 7.69
CA ILE A 343 2.75 -29.00 6.28
C ILE A 343 3.46 -27.94 5.44
N GLY A 344 4.12 -28.38 4.39
CA GLY A 344 4.75 -27.56 3.36
C GLY A 344 4.26 -27.99 1.98
N ALA A 345 4.20 -27.06 1.05
CA ALA A 345 4.00 -27.38 -0.35
C ALA A 345 4.77 -26.42 -1.25
N VAL A 346 5.15 -26.91 -2.43
CA VAL A 346 5.73 -26.13 -3.51
C VAL A 346 4.80 -26.27 -4.71
N LEU A 347 4.26 -25.15 -5.17
CA LEU A 347 3.56 -25.09 -6.45
C LEU A 347 4.56 -24.65 -7.51
N SER A 348 4.71 -25.45 -8.55
CA SER A 348 5.68 -25.22 -9.63
C SER A 348 5.08 -25.62 -10.98
N LYS A 349 5.82 -25.34 -12.05
CA LYS A 349 5.49 -25.77 -13.41
C LYS A 349 6.77 -26.10 -14.17
N LYS A 350 6.63 -26.91 -15.22
CA LYS A 350 7.75 -27.22 -16.10
C LYS A 350 7.87 -26.19 -17.24
N ILE A 351 9.04 -25.58 -17.40
CA ILE A 351 9.39 -24.74 -18.55
C ILE A 351 10.59 -25.40 -19.24
N GLY A 352 10.32 -26.10 -20.35
CA GLY A 352 11.34 -26.92 -21.01
C GLY A 352 11.73 -28.10 -20.13
N ASN A 353 13.01 -28.18 -19.75
CA ASN A 353 13.53 -29.19 -18.83
C ASN A 353 13.65 -28.73 -17.38
N GLU A 354 13.39 -27.45 -17.11
CA GLU A 354 13.52 -26.88 -15.77
C GLU A 354 12.16 -26.76 -15.08
N GLU A 355 12.16 -26.99 -13.78
CA GLU A 355 11.01 -26.78 -12.93
C GLU A 355 11.12 -25.39 -12.30
N CYS A 356 10.15 -24.53 -12.58
CA CYS A 356 10.10 -23.17 -12.09
C CYS A 356 9.01 -23.03 -11.03
N VAL A 357 9.37 -22.47 -9.88
CA VAL A 357 8.46 -22.29 -8.76
C VAL A 357 7.48 -21.14 -9.06
N ILE A 358 6.22 -21.34 -8.68
CA ILE A 358 5.17 -20.32 -8.70
C ILE A 358 4.96 -19.79 -7.29
N ALA A 359 4.84 -20.68 -6.30
CA ALA A 359 4.65 -20.27 -4.91
C ALA A 359 5.11 -21.34 -3.92
N TYR A 360 5.61 -20.89 -2.77
CA TYR A 360 5.75 -21.73 -1.59
C TYR A 360 4.53 -21.59 -0.67
N PHE A 361 4.06 -22.71 -0.15
CA PHE A 361 3.06 -22.77 0.91
C PHE A 361 3.67 -23.46 2.13
N SER A 362 3.29 -22.97 3.30
CA SER A 362 3.58 -23.67 4.56
C SER A 362 2.54 -23.28 5.59
N LYS A 363 2.18 -24.24 6.46
CA LYS A 363 1.24 -24.02 7.55
C LYS A 363 1.65 -24.90 8.74
N SER A 364 1.74 -24.30 9.92
CA SER A 364 1.87 -25.05 11.17
C SER A 364 0.53 -25.71 11.52
N LEU A 365 0.56 -26.97 11.94
CA LEU A 365 -0.64 -27.68 12.33
C LEU A 365 -1.15 -27.17 13.69
N GLY A 366 -2.46 -26.99 13.82
CA GLY A 366 -3.14 -26.69 15.08
C GLY A 366 -3.19 -27.90 16.02
N LYS A 367 -3.52 -27.67 17.31
CA LYS A 367 -3.57 -28.77 18.30
C LYS A 367 -4.42 -29.97 17.86
N PRO A 368 -5.64 -29.80 17.29
CA PRO A 368 -6.41 -30.93 16.80
C PRO A 368 -5.73 -31.62 15.60
N GLU A 369 -5.16 -30.85 14.67
CA GLU A 369 -4.51 -31.37 13.45
C GLU A 369 -3.23 -32.15 13.75
N ARG A 370 -2.58 -31.95 14.91
CA ARG A 370 -1.39 -32.72 15.33
C ARG A 370 -1.71 -34.04 16.03
N ASN A 371 -2.97 -34.24 16.43
CA ASN A 371 -3.41 -35.41 17.17
C ASN A 371 -4.13 -36.44 16.27
N TYR A 372 -4.34 -36.10 15.01
CA TYR A 372 -4.74 -37.00 13.93
C TYR A 372 -3.49 -37.49 13.20
#